data_AF-K2BLQ4-F1
#
_entry.id   AF-K2BLQ4-F1
#
_cell.length_a   1.000
_cell.length_b   1.000
_cell.length_c   1.000
_cell.angle_alpha   90.00
_cell.angle_beta   90.00
_cell.angle_gamma   90.00
#
_symmetry.space_group_name_H-M   'P 1'
#
loop_
_entity.id
_entity.type
_entity.pdbx_description
1 polymer ?
#
loop_
_entity_poly.entity_id
_entity_poly.type
_entity_poly.pdbx_seq_one_letter_code
_entity_poly.pdbx_strand_id
1 'polypeptide(L)'
;MFSYINYSTLKALLALMVIFNAIAIQASSAAAETVSKLKSATPTLYFTYNGENEKYKHFVGDGSLIAGSSARIVYANRRKDVLFKNNCTVYMRYSYDFWQSCQDVELKTTATGELGAAIKIPANASTIQIAFFAAYPYDDYKSWGFIWDSNYGKNFTVKLVSKKDLEEKEKFERLNSI
;
A
#
# COMPACT_ATOMS: atom_id res chain seq x y z
N MET A 1 15.31 -56.02 -32.12
CA MET A 1 15.23 -54.94 -33.12
C MET A 1 15.29 -53.62 -32.34
N PHE A 2 16.45 -52.95 -32.33
CA PHE A 2 16.62 -51.72 -31.54
C PHE A 2 16.02 -50.54 -32.31
N SER A 3 15.05 -49.86 -31.69
CA SER A 3 14.46 -48.64 -32.24
C SER A 3 15.49 -47.51 -32.13
N TYR A 4 16.09 -47.13 -33.25
CA TYR A 4 16.99 -45.98 -33.32
C TYR A 4 16.16 -44.71 -33.33
N ILE A 5 16.23 -43.93 -32.25
CA ILE A 5 15.69 -42.57 -32.22
C ILE A 5 16.51 -41.74 -33.21
N ASN A 6 15.86 -41.16 -34.22
CA ASN A 6 16.51 -40.32 -35.21
C ASN A 6 17.20 -39.12 -34.49
N TYR A 7 18.44 -38.83 -34.89
CA TYR A 7 19.28 -37.79 -34.31
C TYR A 7 18.62 -36.40 -34.35
N SER A 8 17.77 -36.13 -35.34
CA SER A 8 16.96 -34.90 -35.41
C SER A 8 15.93 -34.81 -34.28
N THR A 9 15.32 -35.94 -33.92
CA THR A 9 14.31 -36.05 -32.86
C THR A 9 14.95 -35.87 -31.48
N LEU A 10 16.17 -36.41 -31.27
CA LEU A 10 16.92 -36.24 -30.03
C LEU A 10 17.32 -34.78 -29.79
N LYS A 11 17.77 -34.06 -30.83
CA LYS A 11 18.09 -32.63 -30.76
C LYS A 11 16.88 -31.77 -30.43
N ALA A 12 15.73 -32.07 -31.03
CA ALA A 12 14.49 -31.35 -30.75
C ALA A 12 14.03 -31.54 -29.29
N LEU A 13 14.18 -32.75 -28.74
CA LEU A 13 13.84 -33.04 -27.34
C LEU A 13 14.75 -32.29 -26.35
N LEU A 14 16.06 -32.26 -26.64
CA LEU A 14 17.02 -31.54 -25.81
C LEU A 14 16.77 -30.02 -25.83
N ALA A 15 16.46 -29.46 -27.01
CA ALA A 15 16.15 -28.05 -27.15
C ALA A 15 14.87 -27.67 -26.37
N LEU A 16 13.85 -28.52 -26.39
CA LEU A 16 12.63 -28.36 -25.59
C LEU A 16 12.92 -28.36 -24.09
N MET A 17 13.75 -29.28 -23.59
CA MET A 17 14.14 -29.30 -22.18
C MET A 17 14.92 -28.05 -21.75
N VAL A 18 15.81 -27.53 -22.60
CA VAL A 18 16.55 -26.30 -22.31
C VAL A 18 15.61 -25.08 -22.27
N ILE A 19 14.63 -25.01 -23.19
CA ILE A 19 13.63 -23.94 -23.21
C ILE A 19 12.73 -24.02 -21.98
N PHE A 20 12.26 -25.21 -21.59
CA PHE A 20 11.44 -25.39 -20.39
C PHE A 20 12.19 -24.97 -19.12
N ASN A 21 13.46 -25.35 -18.98
CA ASN A 21 14.29 -24.93 -17.85
C ASN A 21 14.55 -23.41 -17.86
N ALA A 22 14.80 -22.80 -19.02
CA ALA A 22 14.99 -21.37 -19.13
C ALA A 22 13.73 -20.57 -18.75
N ILE A 23 12.54 -21.04 -19.15
CA ILE A 23 11.25 -20.45 -18.77
C ILE A 23 10.98 -20.63 -17.28
N ALA A 24 11.27 -21.80 -16.71
CA ALA A 24 11.12 -22.04 -15.27
C ALA A 24 12.05 -21.15 -14.44
N ILE A 25 13.31 -20.99 -14.86
CA ILE A 25 14.29 -20.11 -14.20
C ILE A 25 13.85 -18.65 -14.31
N GLN A 26 13.35 -18.19 -15.47
CA GLN A 26 12.82 -16.84 -15.64
C GLN A 26 11.56 -16.58 -14.81
N ALA A 27 10.66 -17.56 -14.70
CA ALA A 27 9.47 -17.46 -13.86
C ALA A 27 9.83 -17.43 -12.37
N SER A 28 10.80 -18.24 -11.94
CA SER A 28 11.31 -18.22 -10.56
C SER A 28 12.08 -16.95 -10.23
N SER A 29 12.87 -16.39 -11.16
CA SER A 29 13.58 -15.13 -10.94
C SER A 29 12.64 -13.92 -10.95
N ALA A 30 11.63 -13.90 -11.83
CA ALA A 30 10.59 -12.86 -11.83
C ALA A 30 9.72 -12.93 -10.57
N ALA A 31 9.39 -14.14 -10.09
CA ALA A 31 8.70 -14.33 -8.82
C ALA A 31 9.57 -13.93 -7.63
N ALA A 32 10.87 -14.28 -7.63
CA ALA A 32 11.80 -13.90 -6.56
C ALA A 32 12.10 -12.39 -6.54
N GLU A 33 12.23 -11.72 -7.70
CA GLU A 33 12.35 -10.27 -7.79
C GLU A 33 11.06 -9.56 -7.37
N THR A 34 9.89 -10.11 -7.68
CA THR A 34 8.59 -9.57 -7.24
C THR A 34 8.42 -9.73 -5.74
N VAL A 35 8.79 -10.88 -5.16
CA VAL A 35 8.76 -11.15 -3.72
C VAL A 35 9.83 -10.33 -2.97
N SER A 36 11.00 -10.11 -3.57
CA SER A 36 12.07 -9.24 -3.04
C SER A 36 11.66 -7.76 -3.04
N LYS A 37 11.02 -7.28 -4.12
CA LYS A 37 10.44 -5.92 -4.18
C LYS A 37 9.28 -5.74 -3.21
N LEU A 38 8.46 -6.78 -2.98
CA LEU A 38 7.40 -6.77 -1.97
C LEU A 38 7.92 -6.77 -0.52
N LYS A 39 9.10 -7.35 -0.26
CA LYS A 39 9.74 -7.33 1.08
C LYS A 39 10.39 -5.98 1.45
N SER A 40 10.60 -5.06 0.51
CA SER A 40 11.21 -3.75 0.76
C SER A 40 10.31 -2.55 0.41
N ALA A 41 9.08 -2.79 -0.02
CA ALA A 41 8.16 -1.72 -0.39
C ALA A 41 7.65 -1.00 0.86
N THR A 42 7.74 0.33 0.87
CA THR A 42 7.09 1.16 1.90
C THR A 42 5.60 0.83 1.95
N PRO A 43 5.05 0.39 3.10
CA PRO A 43 3.66 -0.03 3.18
C PRO A 43 2.74 1.12 2.81
N THR A 44 1.68 0.80 2.05
CA THR A 44 0.73 1.80 1.55
C THR A 44 -0.65 1.59 2.15
N LEU A 45 -1.17 2.60 2.85
CA LEU A 45 -2.54 2.64 3.36
C LEU A 45 -3.43 3.35 2.34
N TYR A 46 -4.38 2.59 1.78
CA TYR A 46 -5.32 3.07 0.79
C TYR A 46 -6.63 3.49 1.43
N PHE A 47 -7.18 4.61 0.97
CA PHE A 47 -8.52 5.09 1.26
C PHE A 47 -9.28 5.19 -0.04
N THR A 48 -10.41 4.47 -0.12
CA THR A 48 -11.01 4.18 -1.41
C THR A 48 -12.53 4.04 -1.32
N TYR A 49 -13.18 4.01 -2.48
CA TYR A 49 -14.63 3.88 -2.62
C TYR A 49 -14.93 2.85 -3.71
N ASN A 50 -15.77 1.86 -3.43
CA ASN A 50 -16.26 0.93 -4.44
C ASN A 50 -17.61 1.44 -4.95
N GLY A 51 -17.66 1.85 -6.22
CA GLY A 51 -18.88 2.38 -6.84
C GLY A 51 -19.95 1.34 -7.16
N GLU A 52 -19.62 0.05 -7.25
CA GLU A 52 -20.60 -1.02 -7.52
C GLU A 52 -21.52 -1.27 -6.32
N ASN A 53 -21.01 -1.06 -5.11
CA ASN A 53 -21.77 -1.27 -3.87
C ASN A 53 -21.82 -0.04 -2.96
N GLU A 54 -21.34 1.09 -3.47
CA GLU A 54 -21.28 2.38 -2.78
C GLU A 54 -20.56 2.35 -1.42
N LYS A 55 -19.55 1.48 -1.25
CA LYS A 55 -18.85 1.32 0.03
C LYS A 55 -17.51 2.02 0.07
N TYR A 56 -17.33 2.86 1.09
CA TYR A 56 -16.04 3.34 1.53
C TYR A 56 -15.21 2.21 2.15
N LYS A 57 -13.95 2.11 1.77
CA LYS A 57 -13.00 1.13 2.32
C LYS A 57 -11.65 1.77 2.60
N HIS A 58 -10.93 1.21 3.55
CA HIS A 58 -9.52 1.48 3.73
C HIS A 58 -8.80 0.17 4.06
N PHE A 59 -7.57 0.00 3.57
CA PHE A 59 -6.78 -1.21 3.75
C PHE A 59 -5.30 -0.93 3.49
N VAL A 60 -4.43 -1.77 4.05
CA VAL A 60 -3.00 -1.75 3.73
C VAL A 60 -2.77 -2.69 2.56
N GLY A 61 -2.23 -2.18 1.45
CA GLY A 61 -2.05 -2.94 0.21
C GLY A 61 -0.91 -3.96 0.27
N ASP A 62 0.16 -3.62 0.99
CA ASP A 62 1.36 -4.45 1.14
C ASP A 62 1.93 -4.32 2.56
N GLY A 63 2.21 -5.45 3.20
CA GLY A 63 2.80 -5.51 4.54
C GLY A 63 1.92 -4.96 5.66
N SER A 64 2.57 -4.40 6.67
CA SER A 64 1.93 -3.78 7.83
C SER A 64 2.47 -2.36 8.00
N LEU A 65 1.69 -1.45 8.61
CA LEU A 65 2.23 -0.17 9.06
C LEU A 65 3.08 -0.40 10.32
N ILE A 66 4.35 -0.06 10.25
CA ILE A 66 5.33 -0.35 11.31
C ILE A 66 5.72 0.95 12.02
N ALA A 67 5.67 0.94 13.35
CA ALA A 67 6.17 2.05 14.16
C ALA A 67 7.65 2.31 13.86
N GLY A 68 8.03 3.59 13.71
CA GLY A 68 9.41 3.99 13.39
C GLY A 68 9.79 3.91 11.92
N SER A 69 8.88 3.47 11.05
CA SER A 69 9.12 3.35 9.60
C SER A 69 8.35 4.41 8.82
N SER A 70 8.63 4.49 7.51
CA SER A 70 7.82 5.30 6.60
C SER A 70 6.60 4.53 6.11
N ALA A 71 5.55 5.27 5.79
CA ALA A 71 4.34 4.75 5.14
C ALA A 71 3.89 5.69 4.03
N ARG A 72 3.25 5.13 3.01
CA ARG A 72 2.54 5.89 1.99
C ARG A 72 1.06 5.89 2.32
N ILE A 73 0.42 7.04 2.19
CA ILE A 73 -1.02 7.18 2.29
C ILE A 73 -1.54 7.54 0.91
N VAL A 74 -2.54 6.81 0.45
CA VAL A 74 -3.17 7.02 -0.85
C VAL A 74 -4.66 7.24 -0.65
N TYR A 75 -5.15 8.37 -1.15
CA TYR A 75 -6.55 8.72 -1.24
C TYR A 75 -6.99 8.59 -2.71
N ALA A 76 -7.69 7.51 -3.02
CA ALA A 76 -8.01 7.14 -4.38
C ALA A 76 -8.98 8.16 -5.01
N ASN A 77 -8.79 8.45 -6.30
CA ASN A 77 -9.62 9.40 -7.05
C ASN A 77 -11.10 9.05 -6.98
N ARG A 78 -11.45 7.77 -7.11
CA ARG A 78 -12.85 7.31 -6.98
C ARG A 78 -13.53 7.68 -5.65
N ARG A 79 -12.76 7.89 -4.57
CA ARG A 79 -13.29 8.39 -3.30
C ARG A 79 -13.33 9.91 -3.28
N LYS A 80 -12.26 10.56 -3.78
CA LYS A 80 -12.21 12.02 -3.99
C LYS A 80 -13.39 12.50 -4.82
N ASP A 81 -13.68 11.89 -5.95
CA ASP A 81 -14.70 12.36 -6.89
C ASP A 81 -16.12 12.29 -6.30
N VAL A 82 -16.33 11.43 -5.30
CA VAL A 82 -17.59 11.32 -4.56
C VAL A 82 -17.70 12.38 -3.46
N LEU A 83 -16.63 12.59 -2.68
CA LEU A 83 -16.67 13.43 -1.47
C LEU A 83 -16.18 14.87 -1.68
N PHE A 84 -15.15 15.05 -2.49
CA PHE A 84 -14.43 16.30 -2.72
C PHE A 84 -14.53 16.68 -4.20
N LYS A 85 -15.70 17.20 -4.57
CA LYS A 85 -16.03 17.60 -5.94
C LYS A 85 -15.18 18.81 -6.38
N ASN A 86 -15.24 19.15 -7.67
CA ASN A 86 -14.57 20.32 -8.26
C ASN A 86 -13.05 20.35 -8.03
N ASN A 87 -12.41 21.44 -8.44
CA ASN A 87 -11.00 21.66 -8.21
C ASN A 87 -10.77 22.07 -6.75
N CYS A 88 -10.18 21.15 -5.97
CA CYS A 88 -9.86 21.36 -4.57
C CYS A 88 -8.52 20.69 -4.22
N THR A 89 -7.81 21.30 -3.28
CA THR A 89 -6.62 20.74 -2.67
C THR A 89 -7.04 19.85 -1.50
N VAL A 90 -6.57 18.61 -1.46
CA VAL A 90 -6.92 17.68 -0.38
C VAL A 90 -5.75 17.58 0.58
N TYR A 91 -6.05 17.73 1.86
CA TYR A 91 -5.13 17.55 2.96
C TYR A 91 -5.49 16.31 3.75
N MET A 92 -4.48 15.67 4.29
CA MET A 92 -4.62 14.67 5.33
C MET A 92 -4.23 15.31 6.67
N ARG A 93 -5.14 15.26 7.64
CA ARG A 93 -4.83 15.49 9.04
C ARG A 93 -4.63 14.17 9.74
N TYR A 94 -3.57 14.05 10.53
CA TYR A 94 -3.31 12.85 11.30
C TYR A 94 -2.74 13.13 12.69
N SER A 95 -2.92 12.16 13.58
CA SER A 95 -2.51 12.20 14.99
C SER A 95 -2.08 10.81 15.45
N TYR A 96 -1.16 10.77 16.41
CA TYR A 96 -0.71 9.55 17.10
C TYR A 96 -1.13 9.53 18.58
N ASP A 97 -1.91 10.53 19.03
CA ASP A 97 -2.18 10.83 20.45
C ASP A 97 -3.65 11.23 20.71
N PHE A 98 -4.59 10.66 19.97
CA PHE A 98 -6.01 10.93 20.16
C PHE A 98 -6.42 12.37 19.88
N TRP A 99 -5.85 12.96 18.82
CA TRP A 99 -6.13 14.32 18.34
C TRP A 99 -5.66 15.44 19.30
N GLN A 100 -4.81 15.13 20.27
CA GLN A 100 -4.18 16.14 21.13
C GLN A 100 -3.16 16.97 20.36
N SER A 101 -2.39 16.33 19.48
CA SER A 101 -1.55 16.98 18.48
C SER A 101 -1.91 16.50 17.08
N CYS A 102 -1.96 17.44 16.14
CA CYS A 102 -2.34 17.17 14.76
C CYS A 102 -1.24 17.63 13.81
N GLN A 103 -1.02 16.86 12.76
CA GLN A 103 -0.20 17.24 11.62
C GLN A 103 -1.06 17.26 10.36
N ASP A 104 -0.85 18.27 9.53
CA ASP A 104 -1.50 18.39 8.22
C ASP A 104 -0.47 18.20 7.13
N VAL A 105 -0.81 17.40 6.12
CA VAL A 105 0.01 17.23 4.91
C VAL A 105 -0.88 17.34 3.68
N GLU A 106 -0.44 18.10 2.70
CA GLU A 106 -1.11 18.17 1.41
C GLU A 106 -0.90 16.86 0.64
N LEU A 107 -1.97 16.29 0.09
CA LEU A 107 -1.87 15.14 -0.81
C LEU A 107 -1.56 15.61 -2.23
N LYS A 108 -0.49 15.07 -2.80
CA LYS A 108 -0.06 15.37 -4.16
C LYS A 108 -0.48 14.26 -5.11
N THR A 109 -0.69 14.62 -6.37
CA THR A 109 -0.99 13.62 -7.42
C THR A 109 0.23 12.71 -7.61
N THR A 110 0.02 11.40 -7.54
CA THR A 110 1.03 10.37 -7.74
C THR A 110 1.16 10.01 -9.22
N ALA A 111 2.14 9.17 -9.57
CA ALA A 111 2.30 8.67 -10.93
C ALA A 111 1.11 7.84 -11.43
N THR A 112 0.31 7.24 -10.52
CA THR A 112 -0.93 6.52 -10.86
C THR A 112 -2.12 7.46 -11.00
N GLY A 113 -1.92 8.77 -10.84
CA GLY A 113 -2.97 9.79 -10.88
C GLY A 113 -3.76 9.94 -9.59
N GLU A 114 -3.56 9.08 -8.59
CA GLU A 114 -4.21 9.16 -7.28
C GLU A 114 -3.60 10.25 -6.40
N LEU A 115 -4.28 10.64 -5.33
CA LEU A 115 -3.71 11.56 -4.35
C LEU A 115 -2.93 10.80 -3.29
N GLY A 116 -1.72 11.24 -2.95
CA GLY A 116 -0.92 10.57 -1.93
C GLY A 116 0.12 11.44 -1.24
N ALA A 117 0.59 10.93 -0.10
CA ALA A 117 1.66 11.52 0.69
C ALA A 117 2.49 10.42 1.35
N ALA A 118 3.76 10.70 1.61
CA ALA A 118 4.61 9.85 2.44
C ALA A 118 4.72 10.46 3.84
N ILE A 119 4.58 9.63 4.86
CA ILE A 119 4.73 10.04 6.26
C ILE A 119 5.78 9.19 6.97
N LYS A 120 6.40 9.77 8.00
CA LYS A 120 7.25 9.03 8.94
C LYS A 120 6.45 8.75 10.20
N ILE A 121 6.38 7.49 10.59
CA ILE A 121 5.66 7.03 11.78
C ILE A 121 6.63 7.06 12.97
N PRO A 122 6.27 7.68 14.11
CA PRO A 122 7.09 7.64 15.32
C PRO A 122 7.34 6.20 15.81
N ALA A 123 8.52 5.94 16.38
CA ALA A 123 8.90 4.62 16.85
C ALA A 123 8.05 4.09 18.02
N ASN A 124 7.45 5.00 18.78
CA ASN A 124 6.62 4.73 19.95
C ASN A 124 5.12 4.79 19.65
N ALA A 125 4.71 5.03 18.40
CA ALA A 125 3.30 5.09 18.05
C ALA A 125 2.69 3.68 17.99
N SER A 126 1.52 3.51 18.62
CA SER A 126 0.75 2.25 18.60
C SER A 126 -0.46 2.32 17.66
N THR A 127 -0.93 3.52 17.38
CA THR A 127 -2.03 3.81 16.45
C THR A 127 -1.73 5.07 15.66
N ILE A 128 -2.31 5.17 14.48
CA ILE A 128 -2.45 6.42 13.74
C ILE A 128 -3.93 6.69 13.52
N GLN A 129 -4.34 7.93 13.75
CA GLN A 129 -5.67 8.42 13.42
C GLN A 129 -5.59 9.41 12.28
N ILE A 130 -6.49 9.28 11.31
CA ILE A 130 -6.45 10.02 10.06
C ILE A 130 -7.85 10.58 9.76
N ALA A 131 -7.88 11.78 9.20
CA ALA A 131 -9.02 12.37 8.53
C ALA A 131 -8.53 13.14 7.30
N PHE A 132 -9.38 13.29 6.30
CA PHE A 132 -9.08 14.08 5.12
C PHE A 132 -9.98 15.30 5.07
N PHE A 133 -9.48 16.39 4.50
CA PHE A 133 -10.29 17.57 4.26
C PHE A 133 -9.89 18.24 2.95
N ALA A 134 -10.87 18.89 2.31
CA ALA A 134 -10.65 19.64 1.09
C ALA A 134 -10.64 21.15 1.37
N ALA A 135 -9.68 21.85 0.80
CA ALA A 135 -9.65 23.31 0.71
C ALA A 135 -9.97 23.72 -0.73
N TYR A 136 -11.03 24.52 -0.90
CA TYR A 136 -11.43 25.04 -2.20
C TYR A 136 -10.82 26.43 -2.44
N PRO A 137 -10.57 26.83 -3.70
CA PRO A 137 -9.95 28.12 -4.03
C PRO A 137 -10.78 29.34 -3.61
N TYR A 138 -12.06 29.17 -3.28
CA TYR A 138 -12.95 30.21 -2.76
C TYR A 138 -13.18 30.11 -1.25
N ASP A 139 -12.68 29.05 -0.63
CA ASP A 139 -12.65 28.96 0.82
C ASP A 139 -11.47 29.82 1.28
N ASP A 140 -11.76 31.03 1.74
CA ASP A 140 -10.87 31.66 2.71
C ASP A 140 -10.71 30.61 3.83
N TYR A 141 -9.47 30.21 4.13
CA TYR A 141 -9.11 29.12 5.08
C TYR A 141 -9.87 29.17 6.42
N LYS A 142 -10.53 30.29 6.73
CA LYS A 142 -11.27 30.56 7.97
C LYS A 142 -12.79 30.70 7.83
N SER A 143 -13.41 30.75 6.66
CA SER A 143 -14.78 31.29 6.54
C SER A 143 -15.91 30.32 6.17
N TRP A 144 -15.66 29.13 5.59
CA TRP A 144 -16.76 28.26 5.12
C TRP A 144 -16.70 26.79 5.53
N GLY A 145 -15.81 26.41 6.45
CA GLY A 145 -15.77 25.08 7.06
C GLY A 145 -15.38 23.98 6.06
N PHE A 146 -14.16 23.45 6.19
CA PHE A 146 -13.68 22.41 5.29
C PHE A 146 -14.67 21.24 5.18
N ILE A 147 -14.81 20.67 3.99
CA ILE A 147 -15.50 19.38 3.84
C ILE A 147 -14.56 18.31 4.37
N TRP A 148 -15.02 17.57 5.37
CA TRP A 148 -14.26 16.51 6.02
C TRP A 148 -14.70 15.12 5.58
N ASP A 149 -13.73 14.28 5.30
CA ASP A 149 -13.86 12.83 5.30
C ASP A 149 -13.17 12.30 6.56
N SER A 150 -13.96 12.25 7.64
CA SER A 150 -13.51 11.89 8.99
C SER A 150 -14.18 10.59 9.45
N ASN A 151 -14.54 9.69 8.54
CA ASN A 151 -15.28 8.48 8.88
C ASN A 151 -16.54 8.79 9.73
N TYR A 152 -17.33 9.77 9.29
CA TYR A 152 -18.50 10.28 10.01
C TYR A 152 -18.16 10.78 11.43
N GLY A 153 -17.06 11.51 11.58
CA GLY A 153 -16.58 12.07 12.85
C GLY A 153 -15.80 11.10 13.74
N LYS A 154 -15.73 9.81 13.42
CA LYS A 154 -14.98 8.80 14.20
C LYS A 154 -13.48 8.81 13.92
N ASN A 155 -13.11 9.37 12.78
CA ASN A 155 -11.81 9.28 12.14
C ASN A 155 -11.43 7.84 11.75
N PHE A 156 -10.42 7.71 10.88
CA PHE A 156 -9.85 6.43 10.53
C PHE A 156 -8.77 6.08 11.54
N THR A 157 -8.96 5.00 12.29
CA THR A 157 -7.96 4.53 13.26
C THR A 157 -7.32 3.26 12.73
N VAL A 158 -6.00 3.29 12.55
CA VAL A 158 -5.23 2.13 12.08
C VAL A 158 -4.21 1.75 13.15
N LYS A 159 -4.17 0.46 13.50
CA LYS A 159 -3.18 -0.08 14.43
C LYS A 159 -1.83 -0.20 13.75
N LEU A 160 -0.79 0.15 14.49
CA LEU A 160 0.60 0.02 14.06
C LEU A 160 1.19 -1.24 14.68
N VAL A 161 2.05 -1.92 13.91
CA VAL A 161 2.83 -3.05 14.40
C VAL A 161 4.12 -2.52 14.98
N SER A 162 4.47 -2.94 16.19
CA SER A 162 5.76 -2.56 16.77
C SER A 162 6.89 -3.31 16.07
N LYS A 163 8.07 -2.71 15.99
CA LYS A 163 9.25 -3.38 15.42
C LYS A 163 9.59 -4.68 16.20
N LYS A 164 9.38 -4.66 17.51
CA LYS A 164 9.60 -5.82 18.38
C LYS A 164 8.68 -6.99 18.03
N ASP A 165 7.39 -6.74 17.80
CA ASP A 165 6.42 -7.80 17.47
C ASP A 165 6.78 -8.49 16.13
N LEU A 166 7.33 -7.72 15.18
CA LEU A 166 7.84 -8.27 13.92
C LEU A 166 9.07 -9.15 14.13
N GLU A 167 10.04 -8.69 14.91
CA GLU A 167 11.26 -9.45 15.21
C GLU A 167 10.92 -10.77 15.94
N GLU A 168 9.98 -10.74 16.88
CA GLU A 168 9.50 -11.94 17.58
C GLU A 168 8.79 -12.92 16.64
N LYS A 169 7.94 -12.41 15.74
CA LYS A 169 7.27 -13.24 14.72
C LYS A 169 8.29 -13.90 13.79
N GLU A 170 9.25 -13.14 13.28
CA GLU A 170 10.30 -13.68 12.41
C GLU A 170 11.19 -14.69 13.12
N LYS A 171 11.44 -14.52 14.43
CA LYS A 171 12.17 -15.50 15.23
C LYS A 171 11.37 -16.79 15.39
N PHE A 172 10.06 -16.70 15.64
CA PHE A 172 9.18 -17.86 15.76
C PHE A 172 9.07 -18.63 14.44
N GLU A 173 8.90 -17.94 13.31
CA GLU A 173 8.85 -18.56 11.98
C GLU A 173 10.16 -19.27 11.61
N ARG A 174 11.31 -18.69 11.97
CA ARG A 174 12.63 -19.32 11.80
C ARG A 174 12.79 -20.59 12.64
N LEU A 175 12.23 -20.61 13.85
CA LEU A 175 12.31 -21.79 14.73
C LEU A 175 11.39 -22.93 14.26
N ASN A 176 10.26 -22.63 13.63
CA ASN A 176 9.30 -23.64 13.14
C ASN A 176 9.59 -24.16 11.72
N SER A 177 10.61 -23.62 11.05
CA SER A 177 11.06 -24.08 9.73
C SER A 177 12.25 -25.04 9.78
N ILE A 178 12.67 -25.42 11.00
CA ILE A 178 13.65 -26.46 11.33
C ILE A 178 12.89 -27.72 11.73
#